data_AF-D7T591-F1
#
_entry.id   AF-D7T591-F1
#
_cell.length_a   1.000
_cell.length_b   1.000
_cell.length_c   1.000
_cell.angle_alpha   90.00
_cell.angle_beta   90.00
_cell.angle_gamma   90.00
#
_symmetry.space_group_name_H-M   'P 1'
#
loop_
_entity.id
_entity.type
_entity.pdbx_description
1 polymer ?
#
loop_
_entity_poly.entity_id
_entity_poly.type
_entity_poly.pdbx_seq_one_letter_code
_entity_poly.pdbx_strand_id
1 'polypeptide(L)'
;MASVLSKKQKKREKYTLSDLKTLGNQLLSSRAHVNNLPLLLTFVSPSSPPQHVLETILSLQSFFTIDLPSKPSIHSKTDPELIYRTWLRSKFDDFVKSLIDILTSSTCEETLREVVLDTIMELVKLGNSGRFNSAVYHRFIHSIVGSTMSVTFLLDLLESKYFKYIDVRYFTYISLEKITKTLEAKDISDNRTASADEDSKSHSKARLVSLFNFHFHFPTQCGLISLFSFSSPQA
;
A
#
# COMPACT_ATOMS: atom_id res chain seq x y z
N MET A 1 -11.59 17.11 19.62
CA MET A 1 -11.94 16.17 18.52
C MET A 1 -12.24 14.73 19.00
N ALA A 2 -12.51 14.48 20.29
CA ALA A 2 -12.72 13.11 20.83
C ALA A 2 -14.11 12.48 20.57
N SER A 3 -15.11 13.26 20.11
CA SER A 3 -16.51 12.82 19.98
C SER A 3 -16.82 12.04 18.67
N VAL A 4 -16.01 12.23 17.62
CA VAL A 4 -16.25 11.57 16.32
C VAL A 4 -15.69 10.14 16.30
N LEU A 5 -14.55 9.91 16.96
CA LEU A 5 -13.95 8.59 17.13
C LEU A 5 -14.88 7.65 17.91
N SER A 6 -15.47 8.14 19.00
CA SER A 6 -16.38 7.38 19.85
C SER A 6 -17.71 7.01 19.16
N LYS A 7 -18.26 7.87 18.28
CA LYS A 7 -19.43 7.51 17.44
C LYS A 7 -19.09 6.44 16.39
N LYS A 8 -17.92 6.53 15.75
CA LYS A 8 -17.48 5.55 14.75
C LYS A 8 -17.22 4.18 15.38
N GLN A 9 -16.67 4.16 16.60
CA GLN A 9 -16.39 2.96 17.38
C GLN A 9 -17.69 2.29 17.88
N LYS A 10 -18.64 3.05 18.45
CA LYS A 10 -19.97 2.53 18.84
C LYS A 10 -20.77 1.94 17.68
N LYS A 11 -20.61 2.49 16.46
CA LYS A 11 -21.27 1.93 15.28
C LYS A 11 -20.69 0.57 14.90
N ARG A 12 -19.39 0.33 15.10
CA ARG A 12 -18.73 -0.95 14.77
C ARG A 12 -19.11 -2.09 15.70
N GLU A 13 -19.27 -1.82 17.00
CA GLU A 13 -19.64 -2.82 18.01
C GLU A 13 -21.02 -3.46 17.77
N LYS A 14 -21.88 -2.80 16.97
CA LYS A 14 -23.21 -3.32 16.63
C LYS A 14 -23.19 -4.41 15.55
N TYR A 15 -22.11 -4.52 14.76
CA TYR A 15 -22.09 -5.41 13.59
C TYR A 15 -21.48 -6.77 13.94
N THR A 16 -22.26 -7.81 13.67
CA THR A 16 -21.78 -9.20 13.70
C THR A 16 -20.99 -9.53 12.43
N LEU A 17 -20.24 -10.63 12.46
CA LEU A 17 -19.51 -11.11 11.28
C LEU A 17 -20.46 -11.41 10.10
N SER A 18 -21.65 -11.97 10.38
CA SER A 18 -22.68 -12.22 9.37
C SER A 18 -23.23 -10.92 8.75
N ASP A 19 -23.31 -9.83 9.52
CA ASP A 19 -23.74 -8.55 8.97
C ASP A 19 -22.70 -8.00 7.99
N LEU A 20 -21.40 -8.11 8.31
CA LEU A 20 -20.33 -7.68 7.40
C LEU A 20 -20.33 -8.46 6.09
N LYS A 21 -20.48 -9.79 6.18
CA LYS A 21 -20.62 -10.65 5.01
C LYS A 21 -21.81 -10.26 4.15
N THR A 22 -22.94 -9.94 4.78
CA THR A 22 -24.14 -9.47 4.07
C THR A 22 -23.90 -8.13 3.37
N LEU A 23 -23.25 -7.18 4.04
CA LEU A 23 -22.89 -5.88 3.45
C LEU A 23 -21.93 -6.04 2.27
N GLY A 24 -20.95 -6.95 2.37
CA GLY A 24 -20.01 -7.29 1.31
C GLY A 24 -20.70 -7.90 0.10
N ASN A 25 -21.56 -8.90 0.31
CA ASN A 25 -22.34 -9.52 -0.76
C ASN A 25 -23.26 -8.52 -1.46
N GLN A 26 -23.92 -7.64 -0.70
CA GLN A 26 -24.73 -6.56 -1.27
C GLN A 26 -23.90 -5.62 -2.15
N LEU A 27 -22.70 -5.23 -1.67
CA LEU A 27 -21.78 -4.37 -2.42
C LEU A 27 -21.37 -5.02 -3.75
N LEU A 28 -21.09 -6.33 -3.73
CA LEU A 28 -20.69 -7.10 -4.93
C LEU A 28 -21.87 -7.35 -5.89
N SER A 29 -23.10 -7.39 -5.38
CA SER A 29 -24.28 -7.72 -6.18
C SER A 29 -24.78 -6.55 -7.03
N SER A 30 -24.68 -5.31 -6.54
CA SER A 30 -25.19 -4.15 -7.27
C SER A 30 -24.57 -2.83 -6.81
N ARG A 31 -24.37 -1.91 -7.77
CA ARG A 31 -23.96 -0.51 -7.51
C ARG A 31 -24.94 0.26 -6.64
N ALA A 32 -26.20 -0.17 -6.52
CA ALA A 32 -27.18 0.45 -5.61
C ALA A 32 -26.72 0.40 -4.14
N HIS A 33 -25.86 -0.55 -3.78
CA HIS A 33 -25.31 -0.74 -2.45
C HIS A 33 -23.92 -0.13 -2.28
N VAL A 34 -23.46 0.75 -3.18
CA VAL A 34 -22.11 1.34 -3.10
C VAL A 34 -21.90 2.15 -1.81
N ASN A 35 -22.97 2.62 -1.18
CA ASN A 35 -22.90 3.28 0.13
C ASN A 35 -22.45 2.36 1.28
N ASN A 36 -22.41 1.03 1.07
CA ASN A 36 -21.82 0.08 2.00
C ASN A 36 -20.29 0.17 2.03
N LEU A 37 -19.65 0.63 0.94
CA LEU A 37 -18.19 0.70 0.82
C LEU A 37 -17.53 1.56 1.92
N PRO A 38 -17.94 2.83 2.15
CA PRO A 38 -17.38 3.63 3.24
C PRO A 38 -17.57 3.01 4.63
N LEU A 39 -18.66 2.25 4.85
CA LEU A 39 -18.92 1.57 6.11
C LEU A 39 -17.97 0.39 6.30
N LEU A 40 -17.82 -0.46 5.29
CA LEU A 40 -16.89 -1.58 5.26
C LEU A 40 -15.45 -1.10 5.47
N LEU A 41 -15.03 -0.02 4.81
CA LEU A 41 -13.70 0.59 5.02
C LEU A 41 -13.42 0.97 6.47
N THR A 42 -14.45 1.22 7.28
CA THR A 42 -14.20 1.48 8.70
C THR A 42 -13.68 0.24 9.41
N PHE A 43 -14.04 -0.98 9.01
CA PHE A 43 -13.61 -2.19 9.68
C PHE A 43 -12.17 -2.60 9.33
N VAL A 44 -11.60 -2.10 8.23
CA VAL A 44 -10.17 -2.26 7.88
C VAL A 44 -9.33 -1.33 8.78
N SER A 45 -9.05 -1.77 10.00
CA SER A 45 -8.33 -0.98 11.00
C SER A 45 -7.63 -1.92 11.98
N PRO A 46 -6.43 -1.57 12.49
CA PRO A 46 -5.72 -2.41 13.45
C PRO A 46 -6.48 -2.58 14.78
N SER A 47 -7.42 -1.68 15.09
CA SER A 47 -8.25 -1.76 16.31
C SER A 47 -9.53 -2.59 16.13
N SER A 48 -9.83 -3.08 14.93
CA SER A 48 -10.99 -3.94 14.67
C SER A 48 -10.64 -5.41 14.99
N PRO A 49 -11.61 -6.25 15.36
CA PRO A 49 -11.38 -7.69 15.51
C PRO A 49 -10.83 -8.31 14.21
N PRO A 50 -9.82 -9.20 14.26
CA PRO A 50 -9.20 -9.78 13.06
C PRO A 50 -10.20 -10.43 12.09
N GLN A 51 -11.21 -11.13 12.61
CA GLN A 51 -12.25 -11.77 11.78
C GLN A 51 -13.05 -10.75 10.97
N HIS A 52 -13.41 -9.61 11.59
CA HIS A 52 -14.11 -8.52 10.92
C HIS A 52 -13.23 -7.87 9.85
N VAL A 53 -11.93 -7.71 10.13
CA VAL A 53 -10.95 -7.19 9.16
C VAL A 53 -10.88 -8.13 7.96
N LEU A 54 -10.71 -9.43 8.16
CA LEU A 54 -10.56 -10.43 7.11
C LEU A 54 -11.80 -10.49 6.18
N GLU A 55 -13.00 -10.63 6.75
CA GLU A 55 -14.24 -10.68 5.96
C GLU A 55 -14.43 -9.40 5.12
N THR A 56 -14.08 -8.26 5.72
CA THR A 56 -14.13 -6.96 5.04
C THR A 56 -13.10 -6.88 3.91
N ILE A 57 -11.86 -7.30 4.15
CA ILE A 57 -10.79 -7.29 3.15
C ILE A 57 -11.18 -8.15 1.94
N LEU A 58 -11.69 -9.36 2.16
CA LEU A 58 -12.11 -10.27 1.08
C LEU A 58 -13.20 -9.63 0.20
N SER A 59 -14.20 -9.01 0.83
CA SER A 59 -15.30 -8.34 0.14
C SER A 59 -14.79 -7.13 -0.68
N LEU A 60 -13.95 -6.28 -0.07
CA LEU A 60 -13.43 -5.07 -0.71
C LEU A 60 -12.43 -5.39 -1.83
N GLN A 61 -11.56 -6.37 -1.62
CA GLN A 61 -10.64 -6.85 -2.63
C GLN A 61 -11.39 -7.36 -3.86
N SER A 62 -12.41 -8.20 -3.65
CA SER A 62 -13.26 -8.71 -4.75
C SER A 62 -13.96 -7.57 -5.50
N PHE A 63 -14.49 -6.59 -4.76
CA PHE A 63 -15.18 -5.44 -5.34
C PHE A 63 -14.25 -4.59 -6.21
N PHE A 64 -13.10 -4.19 -5.66
CA PHE A 64 -12.14 -3.36 -6.40
C PHE A 64 -11.47 -4.12 -7.55
N THR A 65 -11.34 -5.44 -7.46
CA THR A 65 -10.84 -6.27 -8.56
C THR A 65 -11.74 -6.21 -9.79
N ILE A 66 -13.06 -6.23 -9.57
CA ILE A 66 -14.06 -6.23 -10.64
C ILE A 66 -14.28 -4.82 -11.20
N ASP A 67 -14.33 -3.79 -10.33
CA ASP A 67 -14.81 -2.45 -10.71
C ASP A 67 -13.71 -1.44 -11.11
N LEU A 68 -12.43 -1.61 -10.70
CA LEU A 68 -11.34 -0.71 -11.16
C LEU A 68 -10.96 -0.80 -12.65
N PRO A 69 -11.03 -1.95 -13.35
CA PRO A 69 -10.49 -2.06 -14.71
C PRO A 69 -11.35 -1.41 -15.82
N SER A 70 -12.45 -0.72 -15.51
CA SER A 70 -13.25 -0.08 -16.55
C SER A 70 -12.52 1.14 -17.14
N LYS A 71 -12.21 1.10 -18.43
CA LYS A 71 -11.63 2.24 -19.19
C LYS A 71 -12.62 3.41 -19.25
N PRO A 72 -12.17 4.67 -19.20
CA PRO A 72 -13.06 5.80 -19.44
C PRO A 72 -13.56 5.72 -20.89
N SER A 73 -14.87 5.82 -21.09
CA SER A 73 -15.44 6.13 -22.39
C SER A 73 -15.01 7.54 -22.76
N ILE A 74 -14.51 7.75 -23.99
CA ILE A 74 -13.89 9.01 -24.46
C ILE A 74 -14.93 10.15 -24.60
N HIS A 75 -16.21 9.89 -24.30
CA HIS A 75 -17.30 10.82 -24.52
C HIS A 75 -17.89 11.34 -23.21
N SER A 76 -17.70 12.65 -23.01
CA SER A 76 -18.38 13.57 -22.07
C SER A 76 -17.61 13.98 -20.80
N LYS A 77 -17.26 15.27 -20.74
CA LYS A 77 -16.52 15.93 -19.64
C LYS A 77 -17.43 16.29 -18.45
N THR A 78 -18.65 15.76 -18.42
CA THR A 78 -19.69 16.04 -17.43
C THR A 78 -20.51 14.76 -17.16
N ASP A 79 -19.82 13.62 -17.12
CA ASP A 79 -20.42 12.32 -16.92
C ASP A 79 -20.52 12.01 -15.41
N PRO A 80 -21.71 11.73 -14.87
CA PRO A 80 -21.87 11.15 -13.53
C PRO A 80 -20.95 9.94 -13.29
N GLU A 81 -20.60 9.19 -14.34
CA GLU A 81 -19.65 8.07 -14.27
C GLU A 81 -18.22 8.54 -13.97
N LEU A 82 -17.78 9.70 -14.46
CA LEU A 82 -16.46 10.25 -14.12
C LEU A 82 -16.39 10.68 -12.65
N ILE A 83 -17.47 11.27 -12.12
CA ILE A 83 -17.59 11.63 -10.70
C ILE A 83 -17.55 10.36 -9.85
N TYR A 84 -18.34 9.35 -10.22
CA TYR A 84 -18.36 8.05 -9.57
C TYR A 84 -16.99 7.39 -9.55
N ARG A 85 -16.28 7.35 -10.68
CA ARG A 85 -14.94 6.74 -10.79
C ARG A 85 -13.89 7.49 -9.99
N THR A 86 -13.95 8.81 -9.97
CA THR A 86 -13.04 9.64 -9.16
C THR A 86 -13.25 9.35 -7.68
N TRP A 87 -14.52 9.29 -7.25
CA TRP A 87 -14.87 8.91 -5.89
C TRP A 87 -14.42 7.47 -5.57
N LEU A 88 -14.63 6.51 -6.48
CA LEU A 88 -14.25 5.12 -6.31
C LEU A 88 -12.72 4.97 -6.21
N ARG A 89 -11.97 5.71 -7.02
CA ARG A 89 -10.49 5.80 -6.95
C ARG A 89 -10.05 6.32 -5.59
N SER A 90 -10.69 7.37 -5.07
CA SER A 90 -10.42 7.89 -3.73
C SER A 90 -10.69 6.83 -2.65
N LYS A 91 -11.76 6.04 -2.78
CA LYS A 91 -12.06 4.96 -1.82
C LYS A 91 -11.08 3.79 -1.93
N PHE A 92 -10.57 3.50 -3.12
CA PHE A 92 -9.47 2.55 -3.30
C PHE A 92 -8.19 3.03 -2.61
N ASP A 93 -7.86 4.33 -2.71
CA ASP A 93 -6.72 4.89 -2.00
C ASP A 93 -6.91 4.85 -0.47
N ASP A 94 -8.12 5.12 0.03
CA ASP A 94 -8.48 4.95 1.45
C ASP A 94 -8.29 3.48 1.89
N PHE A 95 -8.69 2.53 1.05
CA PHE A 95 -8.53 1.09 1.31
C PHE A 95 -7.05 0.71 1.45
N VAL A 96 -6.24 1.04 0.44
CA VAL A 96 -4.80 0.72 0.43
C VAL A 96 -4.11 1.40 1.62
N LYS A 97 -4.46 2.64 1.95
CA LYS A 97 -3.91 3.31 3.13
C LYS A 97 -4.23 2.55 4.42
N SER A 98 -5.45 2.03 4.54
CA SER A 98 -5.88 1.26 5.71
C SER A 98 -5.18 -0.11 5.80
N LEU A 99 -4.92 -0.78 4.67
CA LEU A 99 -4.11 -2.01 4.63
C LEU A 99 -2.66 -1.75 5.08
N ILE A 100 -2.06 -0.67 4.58
CA ILE A 100 -0.70 -0.27 4.98
C ILE A 100 -0.65 0.04 6.49
N ASP A 101 -1.64 0.75 7.01
CA ASP A 101 -1.75 1.07 8.45
C ASP A 101 -1.78 -0.21 9.30
N ILE A 102 -2.52 -1.23 8.88
CA ILE A 102 -2.56 -2.53 9.55
C ILE A 102 -1.18 -3.22 9.51
N LEU A 103 -0.49 -3.21 8.37
CA LEU A 103 0.84 -3.82 8.23
C LEU A 103 1.90 -3.15 9.11
N THR A 104 1.82 -1.83 9.24
CA THR A 104 2.78 -1.06 10.04
C THR A 104 2.39 -0.94 11.51
N SER A 105 1.26 -1.52 11.93
CA SER A 105 0.78 -1.43 13.31
C SER A 105 1.39 -2.51 14.20
N SER A 106 1.91 -2.09 15.36
CA SER A 106 2.51 -3.00 16.36
C SER A 106 1.54 -3.92 17.05
N THR A 107 0.27 -3.55 17.04
CA THR A 107 -0.80 -4.29 17.73
C THR A 107 -1.43 -5.39 16.88
N CYS A 108 -1.08 -5.46 15.59
CA CYS A 108 -1.64 -6.44 14.65
C CYS A 108 -0.89 -7.77 14.72
N GLU A 109 -1.60 -8.90 14.69
CA GLU A 109 -1.02 -10.25 14.67
C GLU A 109 -0.27 -10.53 13.35
N GLU A 110 0.80 -11.33 13.39
CA GLU A 110 1.62 -11.69 12.22
C GLU A 110 0.83 -12.38 11.11
N THR A 111 -0.10 -13.29 11.46
CA THR A 111 -0.94 -14.00 10.49
C THR A 111 -1.84 -13.06 9.69
N LEU A 112 -2.46 -12.08 10.37
CA LEU A 112 -3.25 -11.05 9.72
C LEU A 112 -2.37 -10.14 8.85
N ARG A 113 -1.15 -9.81 9.29
CA ARG A 113 -0.20 -9.05 8.46
C ARG A 113 0.17 -9.80 7.20
N GLU A 114 0.38 -11.11 7.26
CA GLU A 114 0.65 -11.91 6.06
C GLU A 114 -0.52 -11.84 5.07
N VAL A 115 -1.76 -12.02 5.53
CA VAL A 115 -2.95 -11.90 4.67
C VAL A 115 -3.06 -10.50 4.06
N VAL A 116 -2.80 -9.45 4.85
CA VAL A 116 -2.85 -8.06 4.36
C VAL A 116 -1.74 -7.79 3.34
N LEU A 117 -0.54 -8.34 3.55
CA LEU A 117 0.54 -8.26 2.58
C LEU A 117 0.12 -8.93 1.27
N ASP A 118 -0.46 -10.13 1.35
CA ASP A 118 -0.93 -10.86 0.19
C ASP A 118 -1.97 -10.05 -0.60
N THR A 119 -2.94 -9.45 0.10
CA THR A 119 -3.91 -8.54 -0.50
C THR A 119 -3.23 -7.36 -1.19
N ILE A 120 -2.28 -6.66 -0.54
CA ILE A 120 -1.57 -5.54 -1.17
C ILE A 120 -0.83 -6.01 -2.43
N MET A 121 -0.13 -7.14 -2.35
CA MET A 121 0.63 -7.67 -3.47
C MET A 121 -0.28 -8.10 -4.63
N GLU A 122 -1.48 -8.60 -4.34
CA GLU A 122 -2.49 -8.87 -5.35
C GLU A 122 -2.97 -7.57 -6.00
N LEU A 123 -3.32 -6.53 -5.22
CA LEU A 123 -3.70 -5.22 -5.75
C LEU A 123 -2.60 -4.57 -6.60
N VAL A 124 -1.33 -4.80 -6.25
CA VAL A 124 -0.17 -4.32 -6.99
C VAL A 124 -0.04 -5.05 -8.33
N LYS A 125 -0.23 -6.37 -8.35
CA LYS A 125 -0.15 -7.19 -9.57
C LYS A 125 -1.37 -7.03 -10.48
N LEU A 126 -2.53 -6.77 -9.91
CA LEU A 126 -3.81 -6.66 -10.59
C LEU A 126 -4.04 -5.30 -11.26
N GLY A 127 -3.16 -4.31 -11.03
CA GLY A 127 -3.27 -2.98 -11.61
C GLY A 127 -3.40 -2.97 -13.14
N ASN A 128 -4.21 -2.07 -13.69
CA ASN A 128 -4.18 -1.63 -15.09
C ASN A 128 -3.98 -2.73 -16.16
N SER A 129 -4.94 -3.65 -16.32
CA SER A 129 -4.90 -4.67 -17.39
C SER A 129 -3.68 -5.60 -17.32
N GLY A 130 -3.30 -6.01 -16.11
CA GLY A 130 -2.14 -6.90 -15.86
C GLY A 130 -0.80 -6.17 -15.75
N ARG A 131 -0.80 -4.85 -15.50
CA ARG A 131 0.39 -4.03 -15.29
C ARG A 131 0.63 -3.76 -13.81
N PHE A 132 1.89 -3.88 -13.40
CA PHE A 132 2.29 -3.58 -12.04
C PHE A 132 1.91 -2.14 -11.61
N ASN A 133 1.13 -2.01 -10.53
CA ASN A 133 0.72 -0.73 -9.96
C ASN A 133 1.85 -0.15 -9.09
N SER A 134 2.83 0.46 -9.76
CA SER A 134 4.02 1.02 -9.12
C SER A 134 3.71 2.11 -8.10
N ALA A 135 2.60 2.85 -8.24
CA ALA A 135 2.20 3.88 -7.29
C ALA A 135 1.77 3.29 -5.94
N VAL A 136 0.95 2.23 -5.96
CA VAL A 136 0.55 1.51 -4.74
C VAL A 136 1.76 0.85 -4.10
N TYR A 137 2.61 0.21 -4.91
CA TYR A 137 3.82 -0.45 -4.41
C TYR A 137 4.81 0.54 -3.79
N HIS A 138 5.05 1.68 -4.44
CA HIS A 138 5.93 2.72 -3.92
C HIS A 138 5.45 3.25 -2.56
N ARG A 139 4.14 3.51 -2.42
CA ARG A 139 3.52 3.94 -1.16
C ARG A 139 3.70 2.88 -0.06
N PHE A 140 3.52 1.61 -0.39
CA PHE A 140 3.75 0.49 0.51
C PHE A 140 5.22 0.40 0.98
N ILE A 141 6.18 0.43 0.06
CA ILE A 141 7.61 0.41 0.41
C ILE A 141 8.01 1.63 1.24
N HIS A 142 7.52 2.82 0.88
CA HIS A 142 7.76 4.03 1.66
C HIS A 142 7.25 3.90 3.11
N SER A 143 6.07 3.31 3.31
CA SER A 143 5.52 3.09 4.65
C SER A 143 6.29 2.04 5.46
N ILE A 144 6.80 0.98 4.83
CA ILE A 144 7.69 0.02 5.50
C ILE A 144 8.97 0.72 5.96
N VAL A 145 9.59 1.50 5.07
CA VAL A 145 10.83 2.23 5.33
C VAL A 145 10.66 3.25 6.45
N GLY A 146 9.51 3.93 6.51
CA GLY A 146 9.19 4.89 7.57
C GLY A 146 8.69 4.29 8.87
N SER A 147 8.48 2.97 8.95
CA SER A 147 7.94 2.31 10.14
C SER A 147 9.00 2.13 11.22
N THR A 148 8.65 2.42 12.46
CA THR A 148 9.51 2.21 13.64
C THR A 148 9.52 0.76 14.14
N MET A 149 8.74 -0.12 13.50
CA MET A 149 8.62 -1.53 13.84
C MET A 149 9.83 -2.35 13.40
N SER A 150 9.94 -3.60 13.87
CA SER A 150 10.89 -4.58 13.32
C SER A 150 10.54 -4.87 11.85
N VAL A 151 11.08 -4.05 10.96
CA VAL A 151 10.93 -4.15 9.50
C VAL A 151 11.38 -5.52 9.00
N THR A 152 12.24 -6.22 9.75
CA THR A 152 12.75 -7.57 9.47
C THR A 152 11.67 -8.56 9.07
N PHE A 153 10.60 -8.73 9.85
CA PHE A 153 9.53 -9.70 9.52
C PHE A 153 8.89 -9.44 8.15
N LEU A 154 8.56 -8.17 7.84
CA LEU A 154 7.94 -7.82 6.56
C LEU A 154 8.92 -7.98 5.39
N LEU A 155 10.22 -7.75 5.61
CA LEU A 155 11.25 -7.96 4.61
C LEU A 155 11.47 -9.45 4.34
N ASP A 156 11.57 -10.26 5.38
CA ASP A 156 11.72 -11.71 5.28
C ASP A 156 10.53 -12.32 4.52
N LEU A 157 9.32 -11.82 4.78
CA LEU A 157 8.11 -12.26 4.09
C LEU A 157 8.08 -11.78 2.62
N LEU A 158 8.53 -10.55 2.35
CA LEU A 158 8.66 -10.04 0.98
C LEU A 158 9.71 -10.83 0.18
N GLU A 159 10.84 -11.17 0.78
CA GLU A 159 11.89 -11.94 0.14
C GLU A 159 11.45 -13.35 -0.18
N SER A 160 11.01 -14.07 0.85
CA SER A 160 10.61 -15.48 0.72
C SER A 160 9.46 -15.67 -0.27
N LYS A 161 8.46 -14.77 -0.27
CA LYS A 161 7.21 -14.97 -1.03
C LYS A 161 7.19 -14.22 -2.37
N TYR A 162 7.77 -13.03 -2.43
CA TYR A 162 7.56 -12.10 -3.53
C TYR A 162 8.81 -11.70 -4.31
N PHE A 163 10.01 -11.76 -3.74
CA PHE A 163 11.21 -11.45 -4.53
C PHE A 163 11.54 -12.52 -5.56
N LYS A 164 10.86 -13.66 -5.63
CA LYS A 164 10.97 -14.52 -6.82
C LYS A 164 10.49 -13.84 -8.12
N TYR A 165 9.70 -12.77 -8.03
CA TYR A 165 9.18 -12.03 -9.20
C TYR A 165 10.09 -10.86 -9.58
N ILE A 166 10.48 -10.79 -10.86
CA ILE A 166 11.40 -9.75 -11.38
C ILE A 166 10.82 -8.34 -11.23
N ASP A 167 9.53 -8.16 -11.52
CA ASP A 167 8.87 -6.85 -11.42
C ASP A 167 8.90 -6.34 -9.98
N VAL A 168 8.67 -7.21 -9.00
CA VAL A 168 8.71 -6.85 -7.58
C VAL A 168 10.12 -6.37 -7.21
N ARG A 169 11.18 -7.10 -7.60
CA ARG A 169 12.57 -6.67 -7.34
C ARG A 169 12.86 -5.32 -7.99
N TYR A 170 12.53 -5.17 -9.27
CA TYR A 170 12.78 -3.95 -10.02
C TYR A 170 12.09 -2.74 -9.40
N PHE A 171 10.79 -2.84 -9.12
CA PHE A 171 10.03 -1.74 -8.52
C PHE A 171 10.39 -1.49 -7.05
N THR A 172 10.94 -2.47 -6.34
CA THR A 172 11.52 -2.27 -5.00
C THR A 172 12.72 -1.33 -5.10
N TYR A 173 13.66 -1.65 -6.00
CA TYR A 173 14.84 -0.85 -6.23
C TYR A 173 14.49 0.58 -6.65
N ILE A 174 13.63 0.75 -7.65
CA ILE A 174 13.17 2.07 -8.12
C ILE A 174 12.46 2.84 -7.01
N SER A 175 11.67 2.17 -6.17
CA SER A 175 10.99 2.83 -5.05
C SER A 175 11.97 3.31 -4.00
N LEU A 176 12.97 2.50 -3.67
CA LEU A 176 14.01 2.84 -2.69
C LEU A 176 14.86 4.00 -3.19
N GLU A 177 15.30 3.98 -4.45
CA GLU A 177 16.05 5.07 -5.07
C GLU A 177 15.28 6.40 -5.01
N LYS A 178 13.97 6.36 -5.25
CA LYS A 178 13.11 7.55 -5.11
C LYS A 178 13.03 8.03 -3.66
N ILE A 179 12.95 7.12 -2.70
CA ILE A 179 12.89 7.46 -1.27
C ILE A 179 14.21 8.12 -0.83
N THR A 180 15.36 7.55 -1.20
CA THR A 180 16.68 8.09 -0.85
C THR A 180 16.91 9.47 -1.47
N LYS A 181 16.64 9.66 -2.76
CA LYS A 181 16.77 10.96 -3.44
C LYS A 181 15.87 12.04 -2.84
N THR A 182 14.61 11.71 -2.54
CA THR A 182 13.67 12.65 -1.89
C THR A 182 14.18 13.12 -0.53
N LEU A 183 14.87 12.21 0.15
CA LEU A 183 15.34 12.40 1.50
C LEU A 183 16.65 13.18 1.56
N GLU A 184 17.58 12.93 0.62
CA GLU A 184 18.77 13.77 0.39
C GLU A 184 18.37 15.20 -0.02
N ALA A 185 17.40 15.36 -0.91
CA ALA A 185 16.90 16.67 -1.32
C ALA A 185 16.26 17.44 -0.15
N LYS A 186 15.62 16.72 0.78
CA LYS A 186 15.07 17.30 2.00
C LYS A 186 16.17 17.71 2.99
N ASP A 187 17.21 16.90 3.16
CA ASP A 187 18.35 17.23 4.02
C ASP A 187 19.08 18.52 3.51
N ILE A 188 19.15 18.75 2.19
CA ILE A 188 19.72 19.98 1.61
C ILE A 188 18.82 21.22 1.83
N SER A 189 17.49 21.05 1.83
CA SER A 189 16.55 22.17 2.00
C SER A 189 16.30 22.54 3.47
N ASP A 190 16.27 21.55 4.37
CA ASP A 190 16.10 21.72 5.81
C ASP A 190 17.36 22.35 6.46
N ASN A 191 18.53 22.30 5.80
CA ASN A 191 19.77 22.95 6.24
C ASN A 191 19.70 24.50 6.26
N ARG A 192 18.57 25.10 5.85
CA ARG A 192 18.28 26.53 6.02
C ARG A 192 17.51 26.86 7.31
N THR A 193 17.07 25.87 8.09
CA THR A 193 16.35 26.09 9.36
C THR A 193 16.75 25.04 10.39
N ALA A 194 17.58 25.43 11.36
CA ALA A 194 18.03 24.59 12.45
C ALA A 194 16.88 24.04 13.33
N SER A 195 16.86 22.72 13.58
CA SER A 195 16.97 22.13 14.94
C SER A 195 16.65 20.62 15.01
N ALA A 196 17.57 19.89 15.66
CA ALA A 196 17.38 18.87 16.70
C ALA A 196 16.64 17.52 16.46
N ASP A 197 16.46 17.01 15.23
CA ASP A 197 15.95 15.63 15.04
C ASP A 197 16.65 14.84 13.90
N GLU A 198 17.94 15.12 13.67
CA GLU A 198 18.72 14.51 12.57
C GLU A 198 19.17 13.06 12.86
N ASP A 199 19.30 12.68 14.13
CA ASP A 199 20.02 11.46 14.53
C ASP A 199 19.18 10.18 14.33
N SER A 200 17.87 10.25 14.62
CA SER A 200 16.96 9.10 14.50
C SER A 200 16.68 8.71 13.04
N LYS A 201 16.64 9.71 12.16
CA LYS A 201 16.23 9.58 10.75
C LYS A 201 17.41 9.23 9.84
N SER A 202 18.62 9.67 10.15
CA SER A 202 19.84 9.28 9.43
C SER A 202 20.18 7.80 9.66
N HIS A 203 20.05 7.33 10.90
CA HIS A 203 20.34 5.95 11.27
C HIS A 203 19.37 4.93 10.65
N SER A 204 18.09 5.26 10.47
CA SER A 204 17.12 4.35 9.83
C SER A 204 17.36 4.18 8.32
N LYS A 205 17.78 5.25 7.62
CA LYS A 205 18.17 5.23 6.20
C LYS A 205 19.35 4.29 5.94
N ALA A 206 20.44 4.47 6.70
CA ALA A 206 21.66 3.70 6.53
C ALA A 206 21.45 2.22 6.85
N ARG A 207 20.65 1.93 7.89
CA ARG A 207 20.32 0.56 8.29
C ARG A 207 19.45 -0.17 7.27
N LEU A 208 18.56 0.53 6.57
CA LEU A 208 17.69 -0.04 5.54
C LEU A 208 18.39 -0.27 4.20
N VAL A 209 19.20 0.68 3.73
CA VAL A 209 20.05 0.48 2.55
C VAL A 209 21.03 -0.67 2.81
N SER A 210 21.57 -0.77 4.03
CA SER A 210 22.44 -1.89 4.42
C SER A 210 21.70 -3.24 4.49
N LEU A 211 20.51 -3.30 5.10
CA LEU A 211 19.67 -4.52 5.15
C LEU A 211 19.27 -4.99 3.75
N PHE A 212 18.84 -4.07 2.89
CA PHE A 212 18.48 -4.40 1.52
C PHE A 212 19.70 -4.72 0.66
N ASN A 213 20.84 -4.03 0.78
CA ASN A 213 22.05 -4.40 0.05
C ASN A 213 22.61 -5.76 0.50
N PHE A 214 22.46 -6.10 1.78
CA PHE A 214 22.85 -7.40 2.30
C PHE A 214 21.97 -8.54 1.77
N HIS A 215 20.66 -8.29 1.69
CA HIS A 215 19.66 -9.30 1.29
C HIS A 215 19.48 -9.40 -0.23
N PHE A 216 19.67 -8.29 -0.94
CA PHE A 216 19.62 -8.20 -2.40
C PHE A 216 21.01 -8.11 -3.02
N HIS A 217 22.02 -8.75 -2.43
CA HIS A 217 23.27 -8.96 -3.15
C HIS A 217 22.95 -9.80 -4.40
N PHE A 218 22.68 -9.11 -5.50
CA PHE A 218 22.57 -9.69 -6.82
C PHE A 218 23.85 -10.50 -7.04
N PRO A 219 23.79 -11.78 -7.44
CA PRO A 219 24.91 -12.33 -8.16
C PRO A 219 25.00 -11.47 -9.43
N THR A 220 26.00 -10.60 -9.48
CA THR A 220 26.44 -9.86 -10.66
C THR A 220 26.98 -10.79 -11.77
N GLN A 221 26.45 -12.02 -11.88
CA GLN A 221 26.89 -13.06 -12.80
C GLN A 221 25.82 -13.49 -13.83
N CYS A 222 24.68 -12.81 -13.93
CA CYS A 222 23.85 -12.92 -15.13
C CYS A 222 23.80 -11.56 -15.84
N GLY A 223 24.53 -11.49 -16.96
CA GLY A 223 24.77 -10.30 -17.77
C GLY A 223 23.50 -9.69 -18.38
N LEU A 224 22.78 -8.92 -17.58
CA LEU A 224 21.75 -7.99 -18.07
C LEU A 224 21.93 -6.54 -17.57
N ILE A 225 23.01 -6.25 -16.84
CA ILE A 225 23.39 -4.88 -16.44
C ILE A 225 24.30 -4.20 -17.49
N SER A 226 24.56 -4.82 -18.65
CA SER A 226 25.33 -4.16 -19.72
C SER A 226 24.53 -3.18 -20.58
N LEU A 227 23.22 -2.99 -20.33
CA LEU A 227 22.38 -2.08 -21.13
C LEU A 227 22.15 -0.69 -20.53
N PHE A 228 22.73 -0.40 -19.36
CA PHE A 228 22.75 0.96 -18.81
C PHE A 228 24.18 1.41 -18.48
N SER A 229 25.07 1.28 -19.47
CA SER A 229 26.26 2.14 -19.50
C SER A 229 25.81 3.55 -19.87
N PHE A 230 25.83 4.42 -18.88
CA PHE A 230 25.75 5.88 -19.01
C PHE A 230 26.89 6.33 -19.94
N SER A 231 26.59 6.53 -21.22
CA SER A 231 27.47 7.31 -22.10
C SER A 231 27.08 8.77 -21.90
N SER A 232 27.89 9.48 -21.14
CA SER A 232 27.84 10.94 -21.06
C SER A 232 28.37 11.49 -22.39
N PRO A 233 27.60 12.28 -23.17
CA PRO A 233 28.20 13.08 -24.22
C PRO A 233 28.85 14.31 -23.57
N GLN A 234 30.17 14.38 -23.64
CA GLN A 234 30.88 15.65 -23.64
C GLN A 234 30.43 16.46 -24.87
N ALA A 235 29.93 17.66 -24.64
CA ALA A 235 30.08 18.82 -25.50
C ALA A 235 29.88 20.07 -24.64
#